data_AF-E1QE53-F1
#
_entry.id   AF-E1QE53-F1
#
_cell.length_a   1.000
_cell.length_b   1.000
_cell.length_c   1.000
_cell.angle_alpha   90.00
_cell.angle_beta   90.00
_cell.angle_gamma   90.00
#
_symmetry.space_group_name_H-M   'P 1'
#
loop_
_entity.id
_entity.type
_entity.pdbx_description
1 polymer ?
#
loop_
_entity_poly.entity_id
_entity_poly.type
_entity_poly.pdbx_seq_one_letter_code
_entity_poly.pdbx_strand_id
1 'polypeptide(L)'
;MPEEIMPGVFRIKVTLPESPLKYLNSYVFKSDQRSLVVDTGLNRPECRQALEAGLAEIGVAPAGADYFITHLHADHFGLVGAMAGPESLVYFNQPDADILNSGLGWESVIEYSARNGFPADTLRPAIEKHPGKHFHSPRIPAMTILADGDEIAYGDYRLRALHTPGHTPGHLCLYDPAARLLVAGDHLLIDITPNIQCMSDDANPLGDYLASLEKTAALDVALVAPGHRRLWNDHRARIDELRAHHARRVEEAFEALRGGPLDAFQVAARMTWDIKCDSWEDFPLAQKWFAQAEALSHLRYLERRGEIDRLDEGGLTIFEIAA
;
A
#
# COMPACT_ATOMS: atom_id res chain seq x y z
N MET A 1 21.50 -4.72 11.78
CA MET A 1 21.45 -4.00 13.05
C MET A 1 20.17 -3.18 13.14
N PRO A 2 19.27 -3.54 14.05
CA PRO A 2 18.11 -2.74 14.44
C PRO A 2 18.54 -1.34 14.92
N GLU A 3 17.69 -0.36 14.67
CA GLU A 3 17.86 1.02 15.12
C GLU A 3 16.78 1.35 16.15
N GLU A 4 17.16 1.75 17.36
CA GLU A 4 16.18 2.23 18.34
C GLU A 4 15.77 3.67 17.97
N ILE A 5 14.51 3.85 17.57
CA ILE A 5 13.98 5.13 17.09
C ILE A 5 13.28 5.93 18.20
N MET A 6 12.81 5.22 19.23
CA MET A 6 12.24 5.71 20.49
C MET A 6 12.50 4.65 21.56
N PRO A 7 12.44 4.98 22.87
CA PRO A 7 12.65 4.00 23.93
C PRO A 7 11.78 2.74 23.75
N GLY A 8 12.42 1.59 23.56
CA GLY A 8 11.73 0.30 23.35
C GLY A 8 11.09 0.12 21.97
N VAL A 9 11.27 1.06 21.03
CA VAL A 9 10.77 0.95 19.64
C VAL A 9 11.94 0.88 18.69
N PHE A 10 12.02 -0.23 17.96
CA PHE A 10 13.11 -0.51 17.04
C PHE A 10 12.63 -0.53 15.60
N ARG A 11 13.49 -0.09 14.68
CA ARG A 11 13.35 -0.28 13.25
C ARG A 11 14.32 -1.35 12.77
N ILE A 12 13.81 -2.35 12.07
CA ILE A 12 14.59 -3.36 11.37
C ILE A 12 14.38 -3.14 9.87
N LYS A 13 15.46 -2.87 9.14
CA LYS A 13 15.41 -2.82 7.67
C LYS A 13 15.45 -4.22 7.10
N VAL A 14 14.30 -4.73 6.69
CA VAL A 14 14.17 -6.02 6.02
C VAL A 14 14.55 -5.82 4.56
N THR A 15 15.63 -6.45 4.11
CA THR A 15 16.08 -6.33 2.72
C THR A 15 15.00 -6.81 1.75
N LEU A 16 14.80 -6.11 0.64
CA LEU A 16 13.91 -6.52 -0.44
C LEU A 16 14.77 -6.72 -1.70
N PRO A 17 15.28 -7.94 -1.94
CA PRO A 17 16.19 -8.17 -3.06
C PRO A 17 15.47 -7.92 -4.39
N GLU A 18 16.19 -7.31 -5.35
CA GLU A 18 15.69 -7.02 -6.70
C GLU A 18 14.45 -6.09 -6.75
N SER A 19 14.08 -5.49 -5.61
CA SER A 19 13.03 -4.49 -5.53
C SER A 19 13.63 -3.08 -5.62
N PRO A 20 13.01 -2.16 -6.39
CA PRO A 20 13.42 -0.74 -6.41
C PRO A 20 13.27 -0.06 -5.04
N LEU A 21 12.44 -0.61 -4.13
CA LEU A 21 12.26 -0.12 -2.77
C LEU A 21 13.45 -0.44 -1.86
N LYS A 22 14.27 -1.45 -2.22
CA LYS A 22 15.48 -1.93 -1.55
C LYS A 22 15.26 -2.57 -0.17
N TYR A 23 14.39 -2.01 0.67
CA TYR A 23 14.06 -2.54 1.98
C TYR A 23 12.66 -2.11 2.44
N LEU A 24 12.06 -2.93 3.30
CA LEU A 24 10.93 -2.60 4.16
C LEU A 24 11.48 -2.15 5.53
N ASN A 25 10.86 -1.15 6.15
CA ASN A 25 11.02 -0.87 7.57
C ASN A 25 10.00 -1.69 8.38
N SER A 26 10.47 -2.74 9.05
CA SER A 26 9.68 -3.41 10.08
C SER A 26 9.89 -2.70 11.42
N TYR A 27 8.83 -2.44 12.17
CA TYR A 27 8.91 -1.78 13.47
C TYR A 27 8.63 -2.77 14.60
N VAL A 28 9.33 -2.65 15.71
CA VAL A 28 9.18 -3.56 16.86
C VAL A 28 8.95 -2.75 18.12
N PHE A 29 7.76 -2.88 18.71
CA PHE A 29 7.46 -2.37 20.05
C PHE A 29 7.82 -3.46 21.05
N LYS A 30 9.02 -3.35 21.63
CA LYS A 30 9.53 -4.32 22.59
C LYS A 30 8.94 -4.04 23.97
N SER A 31 8.45 -5.10 24.62
CA SER A 31 8.04 -5.05 26.03
C SER A 31 8.47 -6.32 26.76
N ASP A 32 8.46 -6.29 28.09
CA ASP A 32 8.84 -7.41 28.94
C ASP A 32 7.87 -8.60 28.86
N GLN A 33 6.61 -8.35 28.47
CA GLN A 33 5.59 -9.39 28.35
C GLN A 33 5.56 -9.95 26.92
N ARG A 34 5.18 -9.10 25.97
CA ARG A 34 4.98 -9.46 24.57
C ARG A 34 5.41 -8.33 23.67
N SER A 35 6.14 -8.63 22.61
CA SER A 35 6.55 -7.62 21.63
C SER A 35 5.60 -7.62 20.45
N LEU A 36 5.36 -6.45 19.86
CA LEU A 36 4.62 -6.30 18.61
C LEU A 36 5.59 -6.06 17.46
N VAL A 37 5.47 -6.84 16.39
CA VAL A 37 6.20 -6.65 15.13
C VAL A 37 5.23 -6.08 14.09
N VAL A 38 5.58 -4.95 13.49
CA VAL A 38 4.83 -4.30 12.43
C VAL A 38 5.46 -4.62 11.09
N ASP A 39 4.71 -5.29 10.22
CA ASP A 39 5.08 -5.74 8.88
C ASP A 39 6.30 -6.69 8.83
N THR A 40 6.35 -7.57 7.83
CA THR A 40 7.22 -8.76 7.89
C THR A 40 8.15 -8.98 6.70
N GLY A 41 7.95 -8.32 5.56
CA GLY A 41 8.74 -8.55 4.35
C GLY A 41 8.09 -9.54 3.39
N LEU A 42 8.69 -9.66 2.21
CA LEU A 42 8.34 -10.68 1.21
C LEU A 42 8.63 -12.08 1.76
N ASN A 43 7.84 -13.08 1.35
CA ASN A 43 8.14 -14.49 1.64
C ASN A 43 9.38 -14.99 0.86
N ARG A 44 10.55 -14.53 1.29
CA ARG A 44 11.86 -14.82 0.73
C ARG A 44 12.85 -15.16 1.85
N PRO A 45 13.81 -16.08 1.63
CA PRO A 45 14.83 -16.42 2.61
C PRO A 45 15.63 -15.21 3.11
N GLU A 46 15.98 -14.28 2.22
CA GLU A 46 16.78 -13.10 2.55
C GLU A 46 16.01 -12.13 3.46
N CYS A 47 14.71 -11.95 3.19
CA CYS A 47 13.83 -11.13 4.02
C CYS A 47 13.66 -11.77 5.41
N ARG A 48 13.42 -13.08 5.45
CA ARG A 48 13.27 -13.84 6.69
C ARG A 48 14.52 -13.76 7.55
N GLN A 49 15.68 -14.00 6.95
CA GLN A 49 16.97 -13.92 7.65
C GLN A 49 17.22 -12.51 8.21
N ALA A 50 16.92 -11.47 7.44
CA ALA A 50 17.10 -10.09 7.89
C ALA A 50 16.19 -9.75 9.09
N LEU A 51 14.93 -10.17 9.05
CA LEU A 51 13.98 -9.94 10.14
C LEU A 51 14.33 -10.76 11.39
N GLU A 52 14.58 -12.07 11.24
CA GLU A 52 14.96 -12.95 12.35
C GLU A 52 16.26 -12.50 13.03
N ALA A 53 17.28 -12.12 12.26
CA ALA A 53 18.52 -11.60 12.81
C ALA A 53 18.30 -10.28 13.57
N GLY A 54 17.49 -9.37 13.02
CA GLY A 54 17.15 -8.12 13.68
C GLY A 54 16.39 -8.35 14.99
N LEU A 55 15.40 -9.24 15.01
CA LEU A 55 14.64 -9.60 16.21
C LEU A 55 15.53 -10.24 17.27
N ALA A 56 16.44 -11.14 16.86
CA ALA A 56 17.40 -11.78 17.77
C ALA A 56 18.36 -10.76 18.43
N GLU A 57 18.85 -9.76 17.68
CA GLU A 57 19.73 -8.71 18.22
C GLU A 57 19.06 -7.91 19.36
N ILE A 58 17.73 -7.74 19.33
CA ILE A 58 16.96 -7.07 20.39
C ILE A 58 16.31 -8.04 21.39
N GLY A 59 16.61 -9.34 21.30
CA GLY A 59 16.11 -10.36 22.22
C GLY A 59 14.62 -10.69 22.07
N VAL A 60 14.06 -10.52 20.86
CA VAL A 60 12.66 -10.87 20.55
C VAL A 60 12.64 -12.19 19.79
N ALA A 61 11.90 -13.17 20.29
CA ALA A 61 11.66 -14.43 19.59
C ALA A 61 10.45 -14.27 18.65
N PRO A 62 10.57 -14.54 17.33
CA PRO A 62 9.47 -14.36 16.37
C PRO A 62 8.18 -15.09 16.77
N ALA A 63 8.28 -16.36 17.17
CA ALA A 63 7.12 -17.17 17.52
C ALA A 63 6.43 -16.75 18.84
N GLY A 64 7.07 -15.90 19.65
CA GLY A 64 6.51 -15.36 20.89
C GLY A 64 5.91 -13.95 20.72
N ALA A 65 6.18 -13.29 19.60
CA ALA A 65 5.69 -11.95 19.31
C ALA A 65 4.25 -11.97 18.76
N ASP A 66 3.58 -10.82 18.89
CA ASP A 66 2.39 -10.50 18.12
C ASP A 66 2.78 -9.71 16.88
N TYR A 67 1.88 -9.66 15.91
CA TYR A 67 2.10 -9.04 14.62
C TYR A 67 0.98 -8.05 14.32
N PHE A 68 1.32 -6.90 13.78
CA PHE A 68 0.37 -6.00 13.14
C PHE A 68 0.80 -5.84 11.70
N ILE A 69 -0.09 -6.15 10.76
CA ILE A 69 0.20 -5.97 9.34
C ILE A 69 -0.61 -4.78 8.83
N THR A 70 0.08 -3.80 8.26
CA THR A 70 -0.55 -2.54 7.79
C THR A 70 -1.56 -2.80 6.68
N HIS A 71 -1.20 -3.66 5.72
CA HIS A 71 -2.03 -3.99 4.56
C HIS A 71 -1.59 -5.29 3.85
N LEU A 72 -2.38 -5.75 2.85
CA LEU A 72 -2.18 -7.06 2.21
C LEU A 72 -0.96 -7.22 1.30
N HIS A 73 -0.25 -6.15 0.92
CA HIS A 73 0.83 -6.28 -0.06
C HIS A 73 1.92 -7.23 0.46
N ALA A 74 2.50 -8.00 -0.48
CA ALA A 74 3.31 -9.15 -0.14
C ALA A 74 4.59 -8.79 0.64
N ASP A 75 5.13 -7.59 0.46
CA ASP A 75 6.26 -7.10 1.24
C ASP A 75 5.90 -6.68 2.66
N HIS A 76 4.62 -6.59 3.02
CA HIS A 76 4.16 -6.34 4.39
C HIS A 76 3.65 -7.63 5.03
N PHE A 77 2.81 -8.36 4.31
CA PHE A 77 2.12 -9.57 4.77
C PHE A 77 2.92 -10.86 4.56
N GLY A 78 3.92 -10.88 3.67
CA GLY A 78 4.48 -12.11 3.10
C GLY A 78 5.03 -13.12 4.11
N LEU A 79 5.70 -12.68 5.17
CA LEU A 79 6.34 -13.60 6.13
C LEU A 79 5.48 -13.92 7.35
N VAL A 80 4.38 -13.20 7.59
CA VAL A 80 3.61 -13.35 8.84
C VAL A 80 3.11 -14.77 9.07
N GLY A 81 2.69 -15.49 8.02
CA GLY A 81 2.21 -16.86 8.13
C GLY A 81 3.28 -17.88 8.55
N ALA A 82 4.55 -17.59 8.29
CA ALA A 82 5.69 -18.42 8.67
C ALA A 82 6.33 -17.99 9.99
N MET A 83 6.17 -16.73 10.38
CA MET A 83 6.80 -16.12 11.56
C MET A 83 5.92 -16.20 12.82
N ALA A 84 4.60 -16.06 12.66
CA ALA A 84 3.66 -16.09 13.77
C ALA A 84 3.58 -17.51 14.39
N GLY A 85 3.74 -17.56 15.71
CA GLY A 85 3.57 -18.79 16.49
C GLY A 85 2.10 -19.13 16.72
N PRO A 86 1.79 -20.30 17.31
CA PRO A 86 0.41 -20.74 17.58
C PRO A 86 -0.38 -19.77 18.48
N GLU A 87 0.30 -19.11 19.42
CA GLU A 87 -0.31 -18.19 20.37
C GLU A 87 -0.24 -16.72 19.90
N SER A 88 0.46 -16.42 18.79
CA SER A 88 0.62 -15.07 18.28
C SER A 88 -0.72 -14.48 17.86
N LEU A 89 -0.99 -13.25 18.27
CA LEU A 89 -2.04 -12.43 17.67
C LEU A 89 -1.50 -11.82 16.39
N VAL A 90 -2.28 -11.92 15.30
CA VAL A 90 -1.98 -11.24 14.03
C VAL A 90 -3.08 -10.22 13.79
N TYR A 91 -2.82 -8.98 14.17
CA TYR A 91 -3.70 -7.85 13.92
C TYR A 91 -3.70 -7.49 12.43
N PHE A 92 -4.90 -7.30 11.91
CA PHE A 92 -5.12 -6.94 10.52
C PHE A 92 -6.42 -6.15 10.37
N ASN A 93 -6.88 -5.96 9.14
CA ASN A 93 -8.09 -5.22 8.81
C ASN A 93 -9.07 -6.09 8.02
N GLN A 94 -10.36 -5.75 8.06
CA GLN A 94 -11.40 -6.53 7.38
C GLN A 94 -11.33 -6.44 5.86
N PRO A 95 -11.24 -5.25 5.21
CA PRO A 95 -11.33 -5.16 3.76
C PRO A 95 -10.23 -5.95 3.03
N ASP A 96 -9.00 -5.89 3.52
CA ASP A 96 -7.89 -6.63 2.95
C ASP A 96 -7.97 -8.13 3.30
N ALA A 97 -8.49 -8.49 4.48
CA ALA A 97 -8.76 -9.88 4.83
C ALA A 97 -9.80 -10.50 3.88
N ASP A 98 -10.83 -9.74 3.51
CA ASP A 98 -11.84 -10.19 2.56
C ASP A 98 -11.22 -10.45 1.18
N ILE A 99 -10.29 -9.58 0.74
CA ILE A 99 -9.55 -9.80 -0.51
C ILE A 99 -8.72 -11.08 -0.44
N LEU A 100 -7.93 -11.26 0.62
CA LEU A 100 -7.11 -12.45 0.82
C LEU A 100 -7.93 -13.75 0.86
N ASN A 101 -9.14 -13.69 1.42
CA ASN A 101 -10.03 -14.84 1.58
C ASN A 101 -11.05 -15.01 0.45
N SER A 102 -11.17 -14.04 -0.45
CA SER A 102 -12.18 -14.03 -1.53
C SER A 102 -12.03 -15.20 -2.50
N GLY A 103 -10.83 -15.77 -2.61
CA GLY A 103 -10.47 -16.71 -3.67
C GLY A 103 -10.43 -16.07 -5.06
N LEU A 104 -10.68 -14.76 -5.17
CA LEU A 104 -10.50 -13.99 -6.39
C LEU A 104 -9.00 -13.95 -6.68
N GLY A 105 -8.59 -14.78 -7.62
CA GLY A 105 -7.20 -14.86 -8.04
C GLY A 105 -6.81 -13.72 -8.96
N TRP A 106 -5.54 -13.76 -9.36
CA TRP A 106 -4.94 -12.84 -10.33
C TRP A 106 -5.67 -12.78 -11.69
N GLU A 107 -6.51 -13.76 -12.04
CA GLU A 107 -7.31 -13.71 -13.27
C GLU A 107 -8.32 -12.55 -13.25
N SER A 108 -8.98 -12.31 -12.11
CA SER A 108 -9.93 -11.19 -11.97
C SER A 108 -9.25 -9.83 -12.18
N VAL A 109 -7.99 -9.70 -11.73
CA VAL A 109 -7.14 -8.54 -11.96
C VAL A 109 -6.81 -8.35 -13.44
N ILE A 110 -6.52 -9.45 -14.15
CA ILE A 110 -6.25 -9.44 -15.59
C ILE A 110 -7.48 -9.01 -16.37
N GLU A 111 -8.63 -9.63 -16.09
CA GLU A 111 -9.91 -9.32 -16.73
C GLU A 111 -10.31 -7.87 -16.51
N TYR A 112 -10.19 -7.37 -15.27
CA TYR A 112 -10.50 -5.98 -14.96
C TYR A 112 -9.56 -5.00 -15.66
N SER A 113 -8.26 -5.29 -15.68
CA SER A 113 -7.28 -4.44 -16.40
C SER A 113 -7.54 -4.45 -17.91
N ALA A 114 -7.90 -5.61 -18.47
CA ALA A 114 -8.21 -5.77 -19.88
C ALA A 114 -9.46 -5.00 -20.30
N ARG A 115 -10.53 -5.06 -19.49
CA ARG A 115 -11.75 -4.27 -19.68
C ARG A 115 -11.48 -2.77 -19.67
N ASN A 116 -10.42 -2.32 -18.98
CA ASN A 116 -9.99 -0.92 -18.96
C ASN A 116 -8.88 -0.60 -19.98
N GLY A 117 -8.73 -1.42 -21.03
CA GLY A 117 -7.86 -1.14 -22.19
C GLY A 117 -6.48 -1.80 -22.16
N PHE A 118 -6.12 -2.54 -21.11
CA PHE A 118 -4.81 -3.20 -21.07
C PHE A 118 -4.77 -4.42 -22.01
N PRO A 119 -3.73 -4.61 -22.84
CA PRO A 119 -3.63 -5.82 -23.67
C PRO A 119 -3.46 -7.09 -22.81
N ALA A 120 -4.53 -7.88 -22.64
CA ALA A 120 -4.57 -9.03 -21.73
C ALA A 120 -3.44 -10.05 -21.94
N ASP A 121 -3.11 -10.35 -23.20
CA ASP A 121 -2.04 -11.29 -23.58
C ASP A 121 -0.66 -10.86 -23.07
N THR A 122 -0.47 -9.57 -22.82
CA THR A 122 0.78 -9.02 -22.29
C THR A 122 0.79 -9.02 -20.75
N LEU A 123 -0.35 -8.76 -20.11
CA LEU A 123 -0.42 -8.62 -18.65
C LEU A 123 -0.16 -9.94 -17.91
N ARG A 124 -0.68 -11.06 -18.44
CA ARG A 124 -0.54 -12.38 -17.80
C ARG A 124 0.94 -12.75 -17.55
N PRO A 125 1.87 -12.69 -18.54
CA PRO A 125 3.30 -12.87 -18.29
C PRO A 125 3.94 -11.92 -17.26
N ALA A 126 3.44 -10.68 -17.14
CA ALA A 126 3.95 -9.73 -16.16
C ALA A 126 3.55 -10.11 -14.73
N ILE A 127 2.30 -10.52 -14.54
CA ILE A 127 1.79 -11.02 -13.26
C ILE A 127 2.49 -12.32 -12.84
N GLU A 128 2.79 -13.21 -13.80
CA GLU A 128 3.60 -14.42 -13.55
C GLU A 128 5.04 -14.13 -13.11
N LYS A 129 5.46 -12.88 -13.02
CA LYS A 129 6.76 -12.49 -12.44
C LYS A 129 6.59 -11.50 -11.29
N HIS A 130 5.35 -11.16 -10.93
CA HIS A 130 5.07 -10.12 -9.97
C HIS A 130 5.39 -10.60 -8.55
N PRO A 131 6.16 -9.82 -7.74
CA PRO A 131 6.50 -10.19 -6.36
C PRO A 131 5.28 -10.51 -5.50
N GLY A 132 4.16 -9.79 -5.72
CA GLY A 132 2.89 -10.03 -5.03
C GLY A 132 2.32 -11.43 -5.25
N LYS A 133 2.62 -12.06 -6.40
CA LYS A 133 2.19 -13.43 -6.72
C LYS A 133 3.18 -14.48 -6.22
N HIS A 134 4.48 -14.23 -6.29
CA HIS A 134 5.50 -15.24 -5.97
C HIS A 134 5.89 -15.31 -4.50
N PHE A 135 5.84 -14.16 -3.82
CA PHE A 135 6.34 -14.03 -2.45
C PHE A 135 5.21 -13.71 -1.47
N HIS A 136 3.97 -14.12 -1.79
CA HIS A 136 2.86 -14.05 -0.87
C HIS A 136 3.07 -15.00 0.32
N SER A 137 2.31 -14.79 1.39
CA SER A 137 2.35 -15.67 2.56
C SER A 137 1.85 -17.08 2.19
N PRO A 138 2.57 -18.15 2.56
CA PRO A 138 2.18 -19.52 2.20
C PRO A 138 0.96 -20.00 3.01
N ARG A 139 0.68 -19.33 4.14
CA ARG A 139 -0.48 -19.56 5.00
C ARG A 139 -1.06 -18.23 5.42
N ILE A 140 -2.38 -18.12 5.38
CA ILE A 140 -3.10 -17.01 6.00
C ILE A 140 -3.30 -17.38 7.49
N PRO A 141 -2.63 -16.73 8.45
CA PRO A 141 -2.87 -17.00 9.87
C PRO A 141 -4.27 -16.54 10.29
N ALA A 142 -4.75 -17.01 11.45
CA ALA A 142 -5.95 -16.45 12.06
C ALA A 142 -5.70 -14.97 12.38
N MET A 143 -6.61 -14.10 11.94
CA MET A 143 -6.48 -12.65 12.08
C MET A 143 -7.35 -12.14 13.22
N THR A 144 -6.80 -11.21 13.99
CA THR A 144 -7.55 -10.35 14.90
C THR A 144 -7.84 -9.04 14.17
N ILE A 145 -9.10 -8.83 13.80
CA ILE A 145 -9.49 -7.66 13.01
C ILE A 145 -9.56 -6.42 13.91
N LEU A 146 -8.87 -5.36 13.49
CA LEU A 146 -8.95 -4.03 14.08
C LEU A 146 -9.79 -3.12 13.18
N ALA A 147 -10.71 -2.38 13.79
CA ALA A 147 -11.45 -1.31 13.18
C ALA A 147 -10.78 0.05 13.41
N ASP A 148 -11.30 1.09 12.75
CA ASP A 148 -10.83 2.44 12.99
C ASP A 148 -11.06 2.87 14.44
N GLY A 149 -9.99 3.33 15.09
CA GLY A 149 -10.02 3.80 16.46
C GLY A 149 -9.83 2.73 17.53
N ASP A 150 -9.74 1.45 17.17
CA ASP A 150 -9.36 0.41 18.12
C ASP A 150 -7.95 0.67 18.66
N GLU A 151 -7.72 0.27 19.91
CA GLU A 151 -6.44 0.49 20.59
C GLU A 151 -5.80 -0.83 21.01
N ILE A 152 -4.50 -0.94 20.77
CA ILE A 152 -3.65 -2.02 21.27
C ILE A 152 -2.51 -1.43 22.09
N ALA A 153 -2.02 -2.19 23.07
CA ALA A 153 -1.03 -1.70 24.04
C ALA A 153 0.19 -2.62 24.09
N TYR A 154 1.37 -2.03 23.92
CA TYR A 154 2.65 -2.74 23.95
C TYR A 154 3.68 -1.90 24.71
N GLY A 155 4.03 -2.35 25.92
CA GLY A 155 4.84 -1.57 26.85
C GLY A 155 4.15 -0.25 27.22
N ASP A 156 4.88 0.85 27.10
CA ASP A 156 4.39 2.20 27.40
C ASP A 156 3.54 2.80 26.27
N TYR A 157 3.44 2.12 25.12
CA TYR A 157 2.73 2.63 23.96
C TYR A 157 1.24 2.23 23.97
N ARG A 158 0.40 3.17 23.56
CA ARG A 158 -1.05 3.03 23.35
C ARG A 158 -1.33 3.37 21.89
N LEU A 159 -1.34 2.33 21.08
CA LEU A 159 -1.36 2.42 19.63
C LEU A 159 -2.81 2.35 19.15
N ARG A 160 -3.31 3.48 18.65
CA ARG A 160 -4.62 3.58 18.01
C ARG A 160 -4.49 3.19 16.54
N ALA A 161 -5.27 2.21 16.10
CA ALA A 161 -5.45 1.87 14.70
C ALA A 161 -6.20 2.99 13.98
N LEU A 162 -5.65 3.43 12.84
CA LEU A 162 -6.26 4.44 11.98
C LEU A 162 -6.51 3.83 10.61
N HIS A 163 -7.78 3.61 10.27
CA HIS A 163 -8.15 3.20 8.92
C HIS A 163 -7.87 4.35 7.94
N THR A 164 -7.02 4.05 6.96
CA THR A 164 -6.45 4.98 5.99
C THR A 164 -6.53 4.38 4.58
N PRO A 165 -7.74 4.08 4.09
CA PRO A 165 -7.93 3.46 2.77
C PRO A 165 -7.40 4.34 1.65
N GLY A 166 -7.04 3.69 0.54
CA GLY A 166 -6.58 4.35 -0.68
C GLY A 166 -5.50 3.53 -1.37
N HIS A 167 -4.35 3.37 -0.71
CA HIS A 167 -3.27 2.49 -1.20
C HIS A 167 -3.73 1.02 -1.28
N THR A 168 -4.39 0.55 -0.22
CA THR A 168 -5.28 -0.61 -0.25
C THR A 168 -6.63 -0.24 0.37
N PRO A 169 -7.71 -1.00 0.14
CA PRO A 169 -9.00 -0.76 0.78
C PRO A 169 -8.94 -0.86 2.31
N GLY A 170 -8.03 -1.67 2.84
CA GLY A 170 -7.93 -1.99 4.25
C GLY A 170 -6.84 -1.27 5.04
N HIS A 171 -5.96 -0.52 4.38
CA HIS A 171 -4.73 0.00 4.98
C HIS A 171 -4.94 0.64 6.38
N LEU A 172 -4.12 0.23 7.34
CA LEU A 172 -4.10 0.77 8.70
C LEU A 172 -2.75 1.43 9.03
N CYS A 173 -2.80 2.63 9.61
CA CYS A 173 -1.69 3.18 10.38
C CYS A 173 -1.84 2.85 11.87
N LEU A 174 -0.74 2.92 12.63
CA LEU A 174 -0.78 2.97 14.10
C LEU A 174 -0.31 4.34 14.57
N TYR A 175 -1.07 4.96 15.46
CA TYR A 175 -0.75 6.25 16.05
C TYR A 175 -0.72 6.18 17.58
N ASP A 176 0.38 6.62 18.18
CA ASP A 176 0.47 6.87 19.62
C ASP A 176 0.38 8.38 19.88
N PRO A 177 -0.71 8.88 20.50
CA PRO A 177 -0.85 10.31 20.79
C PRO A 177 0.17 10.85 21.79
N ALA A 178 0.60 10.05 22.78
CA ALA A 178 1.50 10.50 23.83
C ALA A 178 2.95 10.57 23.34
N ALA A 179 3.39 9.56 22.59
CA ALA A 179 4.68 9.53 21.94
C ALA A 179 4.73 10.36 20.65
N ARG A 180 3.57 10.79 20.13
CA ARG A 180 3.43 11.52 18.87
C ARG A 180 4.07 10.77 17.70
N LEU A 181 3.94 9.44 17.71
CA LEU A 181 4.51 8.52 16.74
C LEU A 181 3.42 8.04 15.79
N LEU A 182 3.66 8.15 14.47
CA LEU A 182 2.80 7.55 13.45
C LEU A 182 3.59 6.47 12.70
N VAL A 183 3.24 5.20 12.91
CA VAL A 183 3.65 4.11 12.01
C VAL A 183 2.70 4.14 10.81
N ALA A 184 3.19 4.70 9.70
CA ALA A 184 2.36 5.11 8.58
C ALA A 184 2.15 4.02 7.54
N GLY A 185 2.89 2.90 7.59
CA GLY A 185 2.90 1.93 6.51
C GLY A 185 3.17 2.62 5.17
N ASP A 186 2.37 2.30 4.17
CA ASP A 186 2.46 2.88 2.84
C ASP A 186 1.46 4.01 2.59
N HIS A 187 0.72 4.45 3.62
CA HIS A 187 -0.13 5.64 3.53
C HIS A 187 0.68 6.94 3.35
N LEU A 188 1.83 7.06 4.04
CA LEU A 188 2.73 8.20 3.87
C LEU A 188 4.14 7.71 3.57
N LEU A 189 4.67 8.14 2.42
CA LEU A 189 6.03 7.88 1.97
C LEU A 189 6.69 9.20 1.56
N ILE A 190 7.96 9.40 1.90
CA ILE A 190 8.65 10.68 1.69
C ILE A 190 9.18 10.88 0.27
N ASP A 191 10.05 9.99 -0.21
CA ASP A 191 10.75 10.18 -1.49
C ASP A 191 9.97 9.67 -2.71
N ILE A 192 8.81 9.06 -2.48
CA ILE A 192 7.96 8.42 -3.49
C ILE A 192 6.49 8.67 -3.15
N THR A 193 5.62 8.51 -4.14
CA THR A 193 4.17 8.46 -3.94
C THR A 193 3.75 7.01 -3.71
N PRO A 194 2.86 6.73 -2.75
CA PRO A 194 2.16 5.45 -2.70
C PRO A 194 1.39 5.24 -3.99
N ASN A 195 1.37 4.02 -4.52
CA ASN A 195 0.57 3.71 -5.68
C ASN A 195 -0.91 3.60 -5.27
N ILE A 196 -1.81 4.32 -5.93
CA ILE A 196 -3.24 4.31 -5.63
C ILE A 196 -3.99 3.60 -6.78
N GLN A 197 -4.17 2.29 -6.65
CA GLN A 197 -4.76 1.46 -7.71
C GLN A 197 -6.27 1.35 -7.58
N CYS A 198 -6.97 1.46 -8.71
CA CYS A 198 -8.37 1.08 -8.80
C CYS A 198 -8.52 -0.31 -9.42
N MET A 199 -9.18 -1.21 -8.68
CA MET A 199 -9.33 -2.62 -9.04
C MET A 199 -10.80 -3.07 -9.15
N SER A 200 -11.76 -2.15 -8.98
CA SER A 200 -13.20 -2.42 -9.12
C SER A 200 -13.98 -1.17 -9.51
N ASP A 201 -15.14 -1.34 -10.14
CA ASP A 201 -15.96 -0.23 -10.63
C ASP A 201 -16.64 0.59 -9.52
N ASP A 202 -16.81 -0.02 -8.35
CA ASP A 202 -17.47 0.60 -7.20
C ASP A 202 -16.49 1.38 -6.30
N ALA A 203 -15.18 1.15 -6.46
CA ALA A 203 -14.16 1.80 -5.64
C ALA A 203 -13.89 3.25 -6.06
N ASN A 204 -13.45 4.06 -5.09
CA ASN A 204 -12.92 5.41 -5.31
C ASN A 204 -11.60 5.62 -4.53
N PRO A 205 -10.54 4.86 -4.87
CA PRO A 205 -9.36 4.77 -4.01
C PRO A 205 -8.61 6.09 -3.90
N LEU A 206 -8.62 6.94 -4.93
CA LEU A 206 -8.06 8.30 -4.81
C LEU A 206 -8.89 9.18 -3.87
N GLY A 207 -10.22 9.14 -3.95
CA GLY A 207 -11.07 9.86 -3.00
C GLY A 207 -10.83 9.41 -1.56
N ASP A 208 -10.74 8.09 -1.35
CA ASP A 208 -10.44 7.49 -0.06
C ASP A 208 -9.05 7.91 0.45
N TYR A 209 -8.03 7.88 -0.42
CA TYR A 209 -6.68 8.30 -0.07
C TYR A 209 -6.62 9.78 0.33
N LEU A 210 -7.26 10.67 -0.44
CA LEU A 210 -7.28 12.11 -0.14
C LEU A 210 -7.99 12.40 1.20
N ALA A 211 -9.06 11.67 1.52
CA ALA A 211 -9.72 11.74 2.83
C ALA A 211 -8.80 11.21 3.96
N SER A 212 -8.10 10.12 3.71
CA SER A 212 -7.10 9.55 4.64
C SER A 212 -5.95 10.53 4.90
N LEU A 213 -5.52 11.28 3.89
CA LEU A 213 -4.52 12.36 4.05
C LEU A 213 -5.04 13.51 4.93
N GLU A 214 -6.32 13.89 4.81
CA GLU A 214 -6.92 14.91 5.69
C GLU A 214 -6.95 14.43 7.15
N LYS A 215 -7.40 13.19 7.34
CA LYS A 215 -7.45 12.55 8.66
C LYS A 215 -6.08 12.53 9.34
N THR A 216 -5.02 12.18 8.62
CA THR A 216 -3.68 12.12 9.21
C THR A 216 -3.02 13.51 9.35
N ALA A 217 -3.36 14.50 8.53
CA ALA A 217 -2.88 15.87 8.68
C ALA A 217 -3.35 16.54 10.00
N ALA A 218 -4.51 16.13 10.50
CA ALA A 218 -5.08 16.63 11.75
C ALA A 218 -4.38 16.10 13.01
N LEU A 219 -3.52 15.08 12.89
CA LEU A 219 -2.83 14.47 14.03
C LEU A 219 -1.62 15.30 14.48
N ASP A 220 -1.27 15.20 15.77
CA ASP A 220 -0.06 15.84 16.30
C ASP A 220 1.16 14.93 16.25
N VAL A 221 1.66 14.65 15.04
CA VAL A 221 2.80 13.74 14.83
C VAL A 221 4.13 14.48 14.94
N ALA A 222 5.05 13.92 15.73
CA ALA A 222 6.44 14.36 15.84
C ALA A 222 7.40 13.46 15.05
N LEU A 223 7.08 12.18 14.86
CA LEU A 223 7.88 11.23 14.07
C LEU A 223 6.99 10.36 13.19
N VAL A 224 7.30 10.31 11.90
CA VAL A 224 6.69 9.40 10.94
C VAL A 224 7.61 8.21 10.67
N ALA A 225 7.05 7.03 10.82
CA ALA A 225 7.66 5.73 10.64
C ALA A 225 7.00 5.01 9.44
N PRO A 226 7.50 5.21 8.20
CA PRO A 226 6.90 4.65 6.98
C PRO A 226 7.28 3.18 6.73
N GLY A 227 6.51 2.47 5.89
CA GLY A 227 6.86 1.15 5.38
C GLY A 227 8.15 1.14 4.56
N HIS A 228 8.44 2.23 3.84
CA HIS A 228 9.65 2.37 3.04
C HIS A 228 10.36 3.71 3.24
N ARG A 229 11.64 3.77 2.85
CA ARG A 229 12.50 4.97 2.92
C ARG A 229 12.85 5.37 4.36
N ARG A 230 13.23 6.64 4.56
CA ARG A 230 13.68 7.19 5.84
C ARG A 230 12.51 7.69 6.68
N LEU A 231 12.71 7.76 8.00
CA LEU A 231 11.82 8.47 8.91
C LEU A 231 11.95 9.98 8.70
N TRP A 232 10.92 10.73 9.09
CA TRP A 232 10.94 12.19 9.08
C TRP A 232 9.96 12.77 10.10
N ASN A 233 10.00 14.08 10.32
CA ASN A 233 9.30 14.74 11.42
C ASN A 233 8.20 15.73 10.97
N ASP A 234 8.06 15.97 9.66
CA ASP A 234 7.05 16.89 9.10
C ASP A 234 6.10 16.16 8.15
N HIS A 235 5.08 15.52 8.72
CA HIS A 235 4.06 14.82 7.95
C HIS A 235 3.15 15.77 7.17
N ARG A 236 2.88 16.98 7.68
CA ARG A 236 1.93 17.91 7.06
C ARG A 236 2.47 18.49 5.77
N ALA A 237 3.74 18.92 5.76
CA ALA A 237 4.38 19.36 4.53
C ALA A 237 4.34 18.27 3.44
N ARG A 238 4.62 17.00 3.83
CA ARG A 238 4.55 15.89 2.88
C ARG A 238 3.12 15.61 2.39
N ILE A 239 2.12 15.73 3.25
CA ILE A 239 0.71 15.59 2.86
C ILE A 239 0.31 16.66 1.85
N ASP A 240 0.73 17.91 2.04
CA ASP A 240 0.44 19.01 1.11
C ASP A 240 1.10 18.76 -0.27
N GLU A 241 2.32 18.23 -0.29
CA GLU A 241 2.99 17.80 -1.53
C GLU A 241 2.22 16.69 -2.25
N LEU A 242 1.74 15.68 -1.52
CA LEU A 242 0.97 14.56 -2.06
C LEU A 242 -0.38 15.03 -2.62
N ARG A 243 -1.07 15.94 -1.93
CA ARG A 243 -2.31 16.57 -2.43
C ARG A 243 -2.08 17.35 -3.71
N ALA A 244 -1.04 18.17 -3.74
CA ALA A 244 -0.70 18.94 -4.93
C ALA A 244 -0.29 18.02 -6.09
N HIS A 245 0.40 16.91 -5.81
CA HIS A 245 0.71 15.88 -6.80
C HIS A 245 -0.56 15.29 -7.41
N HIS A 246 -1.49 14.78 -6.60
CA HIS A 246 -2.72 14.19 -7.11
C HIS A 246 -3.63 15.19 -7.81
N ALA A 247 -3.70 16.44 -7.34
CA ALA A 247 -4.44 17.50 -8.04
C ALA A 247 -3.94 17.66 -9.49
N ARG A 248 -2.61 17.73 -9.70
CA ARG A 248 -2.01 17.79 -11.05
C ARG A 248 -2.26 16.53 -11.88
N ARG A 249 -2.37 15.35 -11.25
CA ARG A 249 -2.67 14.10 -11.95
C ARG A 249 -4.14 13.99 -12.35
N VAL A 250 -5.05 14.47 -11.51
CA VAL A 250 -6.47 14.62 -11.85
C VAL A 250 -6.64 15.55 -13.05
N GLU A 251 -5.94 16.69 -13.06
CA GLU A 251 -5.94 17.61 -14.20
C GLU A 251 -5.41 16.95 -15.48
N GLU A 252 -4.28 16.25 -15.44
CA GLU A 252 -3.76 15.54 -16.62
C GLU A 252 -4.73 14.47 -17.14
N ALA A 253 -5.35 13.69 -16.26
CA ALA A 253 -6.32 12.67 -16.65
C ALA A 253 -7.56 13.29 -17.32
N PHE A 254 -8.04 14.42 -16.79
CA PHE A 254 -9.16 15.16 -17.40
C PHE A 254 -8.76 15.76 -18.76
N GLU A 255 -7.59 16.39 -18.85
CA GLU A 255 -7.09 16.99 -20.09
C GLU A 255 -6.86 15.95 -21.20
N ALA A 256 -6.46 14.73 -20.84
CA ALA A 256 -6.31 13.62 -21.77
C ALA A 256 -7.61 13.31 -22.55
N LEU A 257 -8.78 13.52 -21.92
CA LEU A 257 -10.11 13.27 -22.49
C LEU A 257 -10.62 14.40 -23.40
N ARG A 258 -9.97 15.58 -23.46
CA ARG A 258 -10.41 16.68 -24.35
C ARG A 258 -10.41 16.32 -25.83
N GLY A 259 -9.63 15.31 -26.21
CA GLY A 259 -9.55 14.81 -27.59
C GLY A 259 -10.64 13.81 -27.97
N GLY A 260 -11.56 13.49 -27.05
CA GLY A 260 -12.61 12.49 -27.22
C GLY A 260 -12.52 11.34 -26.21
N PRO A 261 -13.46 10.39 -26.25
CA PRO A 261 -13.54 9.29 -25.29
C PRO A 261 -12.30 8.39 -25.33
N LEU A 262 -11.83 7.93 -24.15
CA LEU A 262 -10.67 7.03 -24.01
C LEU A 262 -10.85 5.99 -22.92
N ASP A 263 -10.17 4.86 -23.05
CA ASP A 263 -9.96 3.92 -21.94
C ASP A 263 -8.83 4.38 -20.98
N ALA A 264 -8.73 3.74 -19.82
CA ALA A 264 -7.73 4.12 -18.80
C ALA A 264 -6.27 3.86 -19.25
N PHE A 265 -6.04 2.89 -20.14
CA PHE A 265 -4.69 2.61 -20.66
C PHE A 265 -4.22 3.71 -21.62
N GLN A 266 -5.13 4.20 -22.47
CA GLN A 266 -4.90 5.34 -23.35
C GLN A 266 -4.73 6.65 -22.56
N VAL A 267 -5.51 6.86 -21.48
CA VAL A 267 -5.31 8.00 -20.59
C VAL A 267 -3.95 7.93 -19.91
N ALA A 268 -3.56 6.77 -19.37
CA ALA A 268 -2.24 6.59 -18.77
C ALA A 268 -1.10 6.93 -19.72
N ALA A 269 -1.21 6.56 -21.01
CA ALA A 269 -0.22 6.89 -22.03
C ALA A 269 -0.09 8.40 -22.32
N ARG A 270 -1.09 9.21 -21.95
CA ARG A 270 -1.12 10.68 -22.11
C ARG A 270 -0.73 11.44 -20.84
N MET A 271 -0.58 10.74 -19.71
CA MET A 271 -0.17 11.32 -18.43
C MET A 271 1.36 11.36 -18.29
N THR A 272 1.86 12.19 -17.37
CA THR A 272 3.30 12.33 -17.11
C THR A 272 3.76 11.39 -16.00
N TRP A 273 4.77 10.57 -16.30
CA TRP A 273 5.37 9.61 -15.37
C TRP A 273 6.87 9.86 -15.18
N ASP A 274 7.37 9.72 -13.94
CA ASP A 274 8.79 9.84 -13.62
C ASP A 274 9.54 8.51 -13.91
N ILE A 275 9.54 8.09 -15.17
CA ILE A 275 10.20 6.88 -15.67
C ILE A 275 11.06 7.22 -16.88
N LYS A 276 12.30 6.72 -16.89
CA LYS A 276 13.27 6.95 -17.97
C LYS A 276 13.04 5.97 -19.12
N CYS A 277 12.32 6.42 -20.14
CA CYS A 277 12.16 5.74 -21.42
C CYS A 277 11.78 6.76 -22.52
N ASP A 278 12.01 6.41 -23.78
CA ASP A 278 11.86 7.34 -24.90
C ASP A 278 10.40 7.45 -25.38
N SER A 279 9.57 6.44 -25.10
CA SER A 279 8.19 6.35 -25.57
C SER A 279 7.31 5.52 -24.62
N TRP A 280 5.98 5.60 -24.80
CA TRP A 280 5.06 4.70 -24.10
C TRP A 280 5.30 3.26 -24.53
N GLU A 281 5.67 2.99 -25.77
CA GLU A 281 5.97 1.65 -26.28
C GLU A 281 7.10 0.99 -25.47
N ASP A 282 8.14 1.75 -25.14
CA ASP A 282 9.32 1.30 -24.37
C ASP A 282 9.11 1.23 -22.86
N PHE A 283 7.97 1.72 -22.36
CA PHE A 283 7.64 1.72 -20.93
C PHE A 283 7.61 0.26 -20.40
N PRO A 284 8.27 -0.07 -19.27
CA PRO A 284 8.28 -1.44 -18.78
C PRO A 284 6.87 -1.96 -18.51
N LEU A 285 6.58 -3.19 -18.92
CA LEU A 285 5.22 -3.72 -18.93
C LEU A 285 4.52 -3.71 -17.55
N ALA A 286 5.24 -4.07 -16.49
CA ALA A 286 4.73 -3.99 -15.12
C ALA A 286 4.43 -2.53 -14.70
N GLN A 287 5.23 -1.57 -15.17
CA GLN A 287 5.01 -0.15 -14.89
C GLN A 287 3.84 0.42 -15.69
N LYS A 288 3.60 -0.06 -16.94
CA LYS A 288 2.38 0.29 -17.68
C LYS A 288 1.13 -0.12 -16.92
N TRP A 289 1.16 -1.31 -16.32
CA TRP A 289 0.02 -1.83 -15.56
C TRP A 289 -0.26 -0.97 -14.32
N PHE A 290 0.77 -0.60 -13.58
CA PHE A 290 0.66 0.35 -12.47
C PHE A 290 0.15 1.72 -12.91
N ALA A 291 0.68 2.24 -14.03
CA ALA A 291 0.26 3.51 -14.60
C ALA A 291 -1.22 3.50 -15.01
N GLN A 292 -1.70 2.43 -15.65
CA GLN A 292 -3.11 2.26 -15.99
C GLN A 292 -3.99 2.21 -14.74
N ALA A 293 -3.63 1.38 -13.75
CA ALA A 293 -4.43 1.22 -12.54
C ALA A 293 -4.52 2.52 -11.73
N GLU A 294 -3.46 3.33 -11.74
CA GLU A 294 -3.42 4.65 -11.13
C GLU A 294 -4.21 5.69 -11.95
N ALA A 295 -4.08 5.71 -13.28
CA ALA A 295 -4.91 6.57 -14.14
C ALA A 295 -6.41 6.28 -13.94
N LEU A 296 -6.79 5.00 -13.85
CA LEU A 296 -8.15 4.57 -13.57
C LEU A 296 -8.66 5.09 -12.22
N SER A 297 -7.80 5.12 -11.20
CA SER A 297 -8.14 5.72 -9.89
C SER A 297 -8.48 7.21 -10.01
N HIS A 298 -7.73 7.96 -10.81
CA HIS A 298 -8.00 9.38 -11.08
C HIS A 298 -9.28 9.59 -11.89
N LEU A 299 -9.53 8.75 -12.90
CA LEU A 299 -10.76 8.76 -13.68
C LEU A 299 -11.99 8.45 -12.81
N ARG A 300 -11.92 7.43 -11.94
CA ARG A 300 -12.99 7.12 -10.98
C ARG A 300 -13.27 8.27 -10.03
N TYR A 301 -12.24 8.99 -9.61
CA TYR A 301 -12.40 10.17 -8.77
C TYR A 301 -13.14 11.32 -9.49
N LEU A 302 -12.80 11.56 -10.77
CA LEU A 302 -13.52 12.52 -11.63
C LEU A 302 -14.97 12.08 -11.88
N GLU A 303 -15.21 10.79 -12.14
CA GLU A 303 -16.53 10.19 -12.35
C GLU A 303 -17.42 10.41 -11.11
N ARG A 304 -16.90 10.15 -9.90
CA ARG A 304 -17.63 10.38 -8.65
C ARG A 304 -17.96 11.85 -8.39
N ARG A 305 -17.22 12.78 -9.00
CA ARG A 305 -17.48 14.22 -8.95
C ARG A 305 -18.44 14.70 -10.05
N GLY A 306 -18.84 13.82 -10.97
CA GLY A 306 -19.73 14.14 -12.08
C GLY A 306 -19.07 14.97 -13.19
N GLU A 307 -17.74 14.95 -13.28
CA GLU A 307 -16.98 15.70 -14.29
C GLU A 307 -16.75 14.90 -15.58
N ILE A 308 -16.82 13.57 -15.48
CA ILE A 308 -16.69 12.65 -16.61
C ILE A 308 -17.75 11.56 -16.50
N ASP A 309 -18.18 11.04 -17.64
CA ASP A 309 -19.08 9.90 -17.75
C ASP A 309 -18.30 8.63 -18.10
N ARG A 310 -18.86 7.48 -17.70
CA ARG A 310 -18.35 6.15 -17.99
C ARG A 310 -19.30 5.41 -18.93
N LEU A 311 -18.74 4.87 -20.00
CA LEU A 311 -19.45 4.15 -21.06
C LEU A 311 -18.93 2.72 -21.17
N ASP A 312 -19.79 1.81 -21.63
CA ASP A 312 -19.39 0.49 -22.12
C ASP A 312 -19.41 0.51 -23.65
N GLU A 313 -18.25 0.35 -24.27
CA GLU A 313 -18.11 0.23 -25.72
C GLU A 313 -17.57 -1.15 -26.08
N GLY A 314 -18.48 -2.08 -26.36
CA GLY A 314 -18.11 -3.44 -26.78
C GLY A 314 -17.37 -4.22 -25.69
N GLY A 315 -17.71 -4.00 -24.42
CA GLY A 315 -17.05 -4.62 -23.28
C GLY A 315 -15.74 -3.94 -22.86
N LEU A 316 -15.44 -2.74 -23.37
CA LEU A 316 -14.40 -1.86 -22.85
C LEU A 316 -15.02 -0.71 -22.05
N THR A 317 -14.40 -0.38 -20.92
CA THR A 317 -14.73 0.81 -20.13
C THR A 317 -14.08 2.03 -20.78
N ILE A 318 -14.90 2.94 -21.27
CA ILE A 318 -14.48 4.21 -21.88
C ILE A 318 -14.94 5.37 -20.98
N PHE A 319 -14.17 6.44 -20.96
CA PHE A 319 -14.46 7.67 -20.23
C PHE A 319 -14.53 8.86 -21.18
N GLU A 320 -15.44 9.78 -20.93
CA GLU A 320 -15.57 11.05 -21.66
C GLU A 320 -15.94 12.20 -20.72
N ILE A 321 -15.69 13.44 -21.13
CA ILE A 321 -16.09 14.61 -20.35
C ILE A 321 -17.63 14.69 -20.31
N ALA A 322 -18.19 14.87 -19.11
CA ALA A 322 -19.64 14.98 -18.94
C ALA A 322 -20.21 16.19 -19.68
N ALA A 323 -21.44 16.04 -20.19
CA ALA A 323 -22.13 17.05 -21.00
C ALA A 323 -22.63 18.28 -20.21
#